data_AF-A0AAW0AUZ2-F1
#
_entry.id   AF-A0AAW0AUZ2-F1
#
_cell.length_a   1.000
_cell.length_b   1.000
_cell.length_c   1.000
_cell.angle_alpha   90.00
_cell.angle_beta   90.00
_cell.angle_gamma   90.00
#
_symmetry.space_group_name_H-M   'P 1'
#
loop_
_entity.id
_entity.type
_entity.pdbx_description
1 polymer ?
#
loop_
_entity_poly.entity_id
_entity_poly.type
_entity_poly.pdbx_seq_one_letter_code
_entity_poly.pdbx_strand_id
1 'polypeptide(L)' 'IYNKLVEWRLDHWKKYWKDDWPSYGPKSLVSDSDLNEISTHTSKIFTVQDLQNYTHIVHWTQLSTPLFIAV' A
#
# COMPACT_ATOMS: atom_id res chain seq x y z
N ILE A 1 12.03 -3.61 4.36
CA ILE A 1 10.68 -3.89 3.78
C ILE A 1 10.25 -2.83 2.77
N TYR A 2 10.59 -1.54 2.96
CA TYR A 2 10.22 -0.42 2.06
C TYR A 2 10.33 -0.74 0.55
N ASN A 3 11.50 -1.17 0.06
CA ASN A 3 11.67 -1.48 -1.37
C ASN A 3 10.70 -2.57 -1.87
N LYS A 4 10.42 -3.60 -1.04
CA LYS A 4 9.44 -4.65 -1.37
C LYS A 4 8.02 -4.09 -1.46
N LEU A 5 7.68 -3.13 -0.59
CA LEU A 5 6.38 -2.46 -0.64
C LEU A 5 6.25 -1.54 -1.87
N VAL A 6 7.35 -0.91 -2.30
CA VAL A 6 7.40 -0.13 -3.55
C VAL A 6 7.18 -1.05 -4.76
N GLU A 7 7.84 -2.20 -4.79
CA GLU A 7 7.66 -3.23 -5.83
C GLU A 7 6.22 -3.75 -5.85
N TRP A 8 5.69 -4.14 -4.69
CA TRP A 8 4.30 -4.57 -4.54
C TRP A 8 3.32 -3.52 -5.08
N ARG A 9 3.51 -2.25 -4.73
CA ARG A 9 2.63 -1.16 -5.18
C ARG A 9 2.65 -1.03 -6.70
N LEU A 10 3.84 -1.12 -7.31
CA LEU A 10 3.99 -1.04 -8.76
C LEU A 10 3.31 -2.22 -9.46
N ASP A 11 3.48 -3.42 -8.94
CA ASP A 11 2.90 -4.63 -9.53
C ASP A 11 1.38 -4.68 -9.35
N HIS A 12 0.88 -4.32 -8.16
CA HIS A 12 -0.55 -4.22 -7.88
C HIS A 12 -1.22 -3.18 -8.78
N TRP A 13 -0.56 -2.02 -8.97
CA TRP A 13 -1.04 -1.00 -9.90
C TRP A 13 -1.14 -1.52 -11.33
N LYS A 14 -0.05 -2.10 -11.86
CA LYS A 14 -0.01 -2.62 -13.24
C LYS A 14 -1.08 -3.69 -13.47
N LYS A 15 -1.31 -4.55 -12.48
CA LYS A 15 -2.17 -5.72 -12.62
C LYS A 15 -3.66 -5.41 -12.47
N TYR A 16 -4.02 -4.46 -11.60
CA TYR A 16 -5.42 -4.27 -11.19
C TYR A 16 -5.97 -2.87 -11.42
N TRP A 17 -5.13 -1.86 -11.63
CA TRP A 17 -5.58 -0.46 -11.66
C TRP A 17 -5.27 0.24 -12.97
N LYS A 18 -4.17 -0.09 -13.62
CA LYS A 18 -3.67 0.62 -14.80
C LYS A 18 -4.70 0.70 -15.94
N ASP A 19 -5.42 -0.39 -16.20
CA ASP A 19 -6.32 -0.48 -17.34
C ASP A 19 -7.64 0.26 -17.11
N ASP A 20 -8.18 0.18 -15.89
CA ASP A 20 -9.44 0.83 -15.50
C ASP A 20 -9.22 2.31 -15.09
N TRP A 21 -8.03 2.66 -14.60
CA TRP A 21 -7.70 3.98 -14.03
C TRP A 21 -6.31 4.47 -14.49
N PRO A 22 -6.09 4.72 -15.80
CA PRO A 22 -4.77 5.03 -16.35
C PRO A 22 -4.16 6.34 -15.82
N SER A 23 -4.98 7.31 -15.41
CA SER A 23 -4.52 8.55 -14.78
C SER A 23 -4.15 8.39 -13.30
N TYR A 24 -4.49 7.25 -12.70
CA TYR A 24 -4.29 6.97 -11.27
C TYR A 24 -3.00 6.20 -11.09
N GLY A 25 -1.86 6.91 -11.02
CA GLY A 25 -0.53 6.28 -10.96
C GLY A 25 -0.29 5.43 -9.68
N PRO A 26 0.81 4.66 -9.62
CA PRO A 26 1.10 3.78 -8.48
C PRO A 26 1.10 4.52 -7.13
N LYS A 27 1.65 5.74 -7.09
CA LYS A 27 1.70 6.57 -5.88
C LYS A 27 0.32 7.04 -5.39
N SER A 28 -0.70 7.02 -6.26
CA SER A 28 -2.08 7.34 -5.89
C SER A 28 -2.77 6.20 -5.14
N LEU A 29 -2.22 4.96 -5.20
CA LEU A 29 -2.70 3.83 -4.40
C LEU A 29 -2.24 3.96 -2.95
N VAL A 30 -0.92 4.09 -2.77
CA VAL A 30 -0.27 4.22 -1.48
C VAL A 30 0.91 5.18 -1.66
N SER A 31 0.95 6.24 -0.87
CA SER A 31 1.97 7.28 -0.99
C SER A 31 3.34 6.78 -0.53
N ASP A 32 4.42 7.42 -0.97
CA ASP A 32 5.77 7.06 -0.47
C ASP A 32 5.89 7.30 1.05
N SER A 33 5.20 8.32 1.59
CA SER A 33 5.13 8.58 3.02
C SER A 33 4.45 7.45 3.79
N ASP A 34 3.33 6.91 3.28
CA ASP A 34 2.65 5.78 3.92
C ASP A 34 3.55 4.53 3.89
N LEU A 35 4.18 4.22 2.74
CA LEU A 35 5.11 3.09 2.65
C LEU A 35 6.29 3.24 3.61
N ASN A 36 6.78 4.48 3.80
CA ASN A 36 7.84 4.77 4.74
C ASN A 36 7.38 4.53 6.19
N GLU A 37 6.22 5.07 6.59
CA GLU A 37 5.64 4.88 7.92
C GLU A 37 5.37 3.41 8.25
N ILE A 38 4.84 2.65 7.30
CA ILE A 38 4.67 1.19 7.44
C ILE A 38 6.03 0.53 7.66
N SER A 39 7.03 0.92 6.86
CA SER A 39 8.36 0.29 6.90
C SER A 39 9.13 0.54 8.19
N THR A 40 8.88 1.69 8.85
CA THR A 40 9.48 2.02 10.14
C THR A 40 8.74 1.36 11.31
N HIS A 41 7.47 0.99 11.13
CA HIS A 41 6.61 0.45 12.17
C HIS A 41 6.19 -1.01 11.95
N THR A 42 6.84 -1.74 11.04
CA THR A 42 6.46 -3.12 10.65
C THR A 42 6.34 -4.08 11.84
N SER A 43 7.20 -3.96 12.84
CA SER A 43 7.15 -4.79 14.05
C SER A 43 5.94 -4.53 14.96
N LYS A 44 5.12 -3.52 14.64
CA LYS A 44 3.89 -3.16 15.37
C LYS A 44 2.61 -3.43 14.57
N ILE A 45 2.72 -4.01 13.37
CA ILE A 45 1.59 -4.23 12.47
C ILE A 45 1.28 -5.73 12.45
N PHE A 46 0.26 -6.15 13.20
CA PHE A 46 -0.15 -7.56 13.30
C PHE A 46 -1.53 -7.82 12.70
N THR A 47 -2.28 -6.75 12.46
CA THR A 47 -3.60 -6.77 11.89
C THR A 47 -3.75 -5.69 10.83
N VAL A 48 -4.76 -5.82 9.97
CA VAL A 48 -5.18 -4.76 9.04
C VAL A 48 -5.51 -3.47 9.80
N GLN A 49 -6.06 -3.58 11.01
CA GLN A 49 -6.40 -2.42 11.83
C GLN A 49 -5.15 -1.67 12.31
N ASP A 50 -4.08 -2.39 12.66
CA ASP A 50 -2.80 -1.77 13.03
C ASP A 50 -2.20 -1.02 11.84
N LEU A 51 -2.26 -1.60 10.65
CA LEU A 51 -1.80 -0.98 9.40
C LEU A 51 -2.54 0.33 9.11
N GLN A 52 -3.84 0.40 9.42
CA GLN A 52 -4.64 1.60 9.20
C GLN A 52 -4.12 2.81 9.97
N ASN A 53 -3.51 2.60 11.14
CA ASN A 53 -2.96 3.67 11.97
C ASN A 53 -1.74 4.35 11.34
N TYR A 54 -1.10 3.74 10.34
CA TYR A 54 0.11 4.24 9.69
C TYR A 54 -0.10 4.67 8.23
N THR A 55 -1.36 4.72 7.76
CA THR A 55 -1.64 4.97 6.35
C THR A 55 -2.82 5.90 6.12
N HIS A 56 -2.75 6.69 5.04
CA HIS A 56 -3.85 7.55 4.58
C HIS A 56 -4.27 7.16 3.15
N ILE A 57 -4.84 5.97 3.02
CA ILE A 57 -5.18 5.38 1.72
C ILE A 57 -6.67 5.62 1.39
N VAL A 58 -6.92 6.25 0.25
CA VAL A 58 -8.29 6.57 -0.24
C VAL A 58 -9.11 5.30 -0.49
N HIS A 59 -8.52 4.30 -1.16
CA HIS A 59 -9.18 3.04 -1.51
C HIS A 59 -8.88 1.94 -0.49
N TRP A 60 -9.05 2.26 0.80
CA TRP A 60 -8.67 1.37 1.91
C TRP A 60 -9.32 -0.01 1.81
N THR A 61 -10.61 -0.09 1.49
CA THR A 61 -11.33 -1.37 1.38
C THR A 61 -10.70 -2.30 0.34
N GLN A 62 -10.17 -1.76 -0.76
CA GLN A 62 -9.55 -2.53 -1.84
C GLN A 62 -8.08 -2.84 -1.56
N LEU A 63 -7.38 -1.95 -0.84
CA LEU A 63 -5.93 -2.02 -0.68
C LEU A 63 -5.47 -2.57 0.67
N SER A 64 -6.31 -2.52 1.71
CA SER A 64 -5.96 -2.92 3.08
C SER A 64 -5.42 -4.35 3.19
N THR A 65 -6.19 -5.34 2.73
CA THR A 65 -5.77 -6.75 2.75
C THR A 65 -4.54 -7.04 1.88
N PRO A 66 -4.48 -6.66 0.58
CA PRO A 66 -3.30 -6.96 -0.24
C PRO A 66 -2.05 -6.20 0.23
N LEU A 67 -2.20 -5.00 0.81
CA LEU A 67 -1.08 -4.27 1.43
C LEU A 67 -0.60 -4.99 2.69
N PHE A 68 -1.52 -5.40 3.58
CA PHE A 68 -1.16 -6.13 4.80
C PHE A 68 -0.40 -7.43 4.53
N ILE A 69 -0.76 -8.17 3.47
CA ILE A 69 -0.02 -9.38 3.04
C ILE A 69 1.41 -9.05 2.58
N ALA A 70 1.66 -7.82 2.10
CA ALA A 70 2.96 -7.39 1.61
C ALA A 70 3.89 -6.83 2.71
N VAL A 71 3.35 -6.52 3.88
CA VAL A 71 4.07 -6.01 5.07
C VAL A 71 4.75 -7.15 5.81
#